data_AF-K0BCF1-F1
#
_entry.id   AF-K0BCF1-F1
#
_cell.length_a   1.000
_cell.length_b   1.000
_cell.length_c   1.000
_cell.angle_alpha   90.00
_cell.angle_beta   90.00
_cell.angle_gamma   90.00
#
_symmetry.space_group_name_H-M   'P 1'
#
loop_
_entity.id
_entity.type
_entity.pdbx_description
1 polymer ?
#
loop_
_entity_poly.entity_id
_entity_poly.type
_entity_poly.pdbx_seq_one_letter_code
_entity_poly.pdbx_strand_id
1 'polypeptide(L)'
;MNSEIKAGLIFGVIIVVGLVVVGMIFSSLDQKVESNTVFEDVSSLSNIDKSKFKKAPKLVGIANYLNTTPEKLSEEIKGKVVLYDIWTYSCINCVRTLPYITAWNDKYSDQGLLIVGIHSPEFEFEKNPDNVRMAVEKYGIDYPVVMDNDMKTWKAFENRYWPRKYIADHEGFLRYDHIGEGGYQETEKIIQQLLKERAAAIGITVDSTSSLVDIEEFQHSMFRTPELYFGYKFAQNRNQLGSDEGFQPGRIVSYSEPNNIDLHKFYPIGDWKNYEDSMELVSDTGSIKLLYNAKEVNIVTENNADLEILLDGKPLSIEYSGKDITDDNILRVAEAGLYNIISSNASASHLMEINVKGKGFQIFTFTFG
;
A
#
# COMPACT_ATOMS: atom_id res chain seq x y z
N MET A 1 -51.51 19.22 28.72
CA MET A 1 -50.45 18.28 28.28
C MET A 1 -49.53 19.03 27.35
N ASN A 2 -48.37 19.43 27.86
CA ASN A 2 -47.51 20.48 27.29
C ASN A 2 -46.92 20.05 25.93
N SER A 3 -46.76 21.02 25.03
CA SER A 3 -46.26 20.82 23.65
C SER A 3 -44.94 20.06 23.59
N GLU A 4 -44.11 20.19 24.61
CA GLU A 4 -42.80 19.51 24.74
C GLU A 4 -42.93 18.00 24.93
N ILE A 5 -43.95 17.52 25.65
CA ILE A 5 -44.21 16.08 25.83
C ILE A 5 -44.69 15.45 24.51
N LYS A 6 -45.46 16.20 23.71
CA LYS A 6 -45.90 15.75 22.38
C LYS A 6 -44.73 15.69 21.39
N ALA A 7 -43.81 16.65 21.43
CA ALA A 7 -42.63 16.64 20.57
C ALA A 7 -41.68 15.48 20.91
N GLY A 8 -41.44 15.20 22.19
CA GLY A 8 -40.64 14.05 22.62
C GLY A 8 -41.25 12.70 22.24
N LEU A 9 -42.57 12.55 22.34
CA LEU A 9 -43.29 11.34 21.90
C LEU A 9 -43.21 11.13 20.38
N ILE A 10 -43.33 12.20 19.59
CA ILE A 10 -43.24 12.13 18.12
C ILE A 10 -41.81 11.76 17.70
N PHE A 11 -40.78 12.35 18.32
CA PHE A 11 -39.38 12.01 18.04
C PHE A 11 -39.04 10.57 18.42
N GLY A 12 -39.52 10.10 19.58
CA GLY A 12 -39.34 8.71 20.01
C GLY A 12 -39.95 7.69 19.04
N VAL A 13 -41.15 7.97 18.52
CA VAL A 13 -41.81 7.10 17.54
C VAL A 13 -41.05 7.07 16.21
N ILE A 14 -40.53 8.21 15.74
CA ILE A 14 -39.75 8.29 14.48
C ILE A 14 -38.46 7.47 14.59
N ILE A 15 -37.74 7.54 15.73
CA ILE A 15 -36.50 6.77 15.94
C ILE A 15 -36.80 5.27 15.98
N VAL A 16 -37.86 4.85 16.67
CA VAL A 16 -38.24 3.43 16.75
C VAL A 16 -38.65 2.89 15.38
N VAL A 17 -39.43 3.64 14.60
CA VAL A 17 -39.82 3.25 13.24
C VAL A 17 -38.59 3.19 12.32
N GLY A 18 -37.66 4.15 12.44
CA GLY A 18 -36.39 4.15 11.70
C GLY A 18 -35.54 2.91 12.00
N LEU A 19 -35.42 2.52 13.27
CA LEU A 19 -34.67 1.33 13.69
C LEU A 19 -35.34 0.03 13.22
N VAL A 20 -36.67 -0.03 13.20
CA VAL A 20 -37.42 -1.20 12.68
C VAL A 20 -37.25 -1.32 11.17
N VAL A 21 -37.29 -0.21 10.42
CA VAL A 21 -37.06 -0.21 8.97
C VAL A 21 -35.62 -0.61 8.65
N VAL A 22 -34.63 -0.08 9.37
CA VAL A 22 -33.22 -0.49 9.21
C VAL A 22 -33.04 -1.96 9.57
N GLY A 23 -33.69 -2.44 10.64
CA GLY A 23 -33.67 -3.86 11.04
C GLY A 23 -34.33 -4.79 10.02
N MET A 24 -35.42 -4.37 9.36
CA MET A 24 -36.05 -5.14 8.28
C MET A 24 -35.21 -5.13 7.00
N ILE A 25 -34.52 -4.03 6.69
CA ILE A 25 -33.56 -3.96 5.57
C ILE A 25 -32.38 -4.89 5.85
N PHE A 26 -31.83 -4.88 7.08
CA PHE A 26 -30.76 -5.80 7.49
C PHE A 26 -31.20 -7.26 7.51
N SER A 27 -32.42 -7.58 7.96
CA SER A 27 -32.90 -8.97 7.92
C SER A 27 -33.23 -9.45 6.51
N SER A 28 -33.56 -8.54 5.59
CA SER A 28 -33.72 -8.86 4.16
C SER A 28 -32.39 -9.07 3.42
N LEU A 29 -31.30 -8.49 3.94
CA LEU A 29 -29.94 -8.72 3.44
C LEU A 29 -29.32 -10.01 3.98
N ASP A 30 -29.88 -10.58 5.05
CA ASP A 30 -29.42 -11.81 5.70
C ASP A 30 -30.13 -13.07 5.16
N GLN A 31 -30.70 -12.98 3.96
CA GLN A 31 -31.25 -14.15 3.27
C GLN A 31 -30.10 -15.04 2.80
N LYS A 32 -29.72 -15.96 3.69
CA LYS A 32 -28.96 -17.20 3.49
C LYS A 32 -28.84 -17.56 2.00
N VAL A 33 -27.67 -17.29 1.42
CA VAL A 33 -27.25 -17.91 0.17
C VAL A 33 -26.98 -19.38 0.50
N GLU A 34 -27.99 -20.23 0.28
CA GLU A 34 -27.78 -21.67 0.24
C GLU A 34 -26.84 -21.97 -0.94
N SER A 35 -25.64 -22.42 -0.59
CA SER A 35 -24.67 -22.96 -1.54
C SER A 35 -25.18 -24.29 -2.10
N ASN A 36 -26.02 -24.22 -3.12
CA ASN A 36 -26.21 -25.36 -4.01
C ASN A 36 -24.97 -25.47 -4.89
N THR A 37 -24.12 -26.44 -4.59
CA THR A 37 -23.05 -26.91 -5.47
C THR A 37 -23.67 -27.44 -6.76
N VAL A 38 -23.83 -26.54 -7.74
CA VAL A 38 -23.98 -26.90 -9.15
C VAL A 38 -22.57 -26.92 -9.71
N PHE A 39 -22.11 -28.11 -10.12
CA PHE A 39 -20.97 -28.23 -11.01
C PHE A 39 -21.35 -27.51 -12.32
N GLU A 40 -20.98 -26.24 -12.44
CA GLU A 40 -21.13 -25.51 -13.69
C GLU A 40 -20.21 -26.13 -14.74
N ASP A 41 -20.88 -26.59 -15.80
CA ASP A 41 -20.32 -27.15 -17.01
C ASP A 41 -19.26 -26.20 -17.61
N VAL A 42 -18.10 -26.74 -17.98
CA VAL A 42 -16.96 -25.96 -18.52
C VAL A 42 -17.32 -25.18 -19.79
N SER A 43 -18.45 -25.53 -20.42
CA SER A 43 -19.05 -24.84 -21.58
C SER A 43 -19.65 -23.46 -21.25
N SER A 44 -19.98 -23.15 -19.99
CA SER A 44 -20.56 -21.84 -19.61
C SER A 44 -19.51 -20.74 -19.43
N LEU A 45 -18.28 -21.12 -19.05
CA LEU A 45 -17.17 -20.19 -18.79
C LEU A 45 -16.69 -19.45 -20.04
N SER A 46 -16.90 -20.01 -21.23
CA SER A 46 -16.50 -19.39 -22.50
C SER A 46 -17.50 -18.38 -23.07
N ASN A 47 -18.71 -18.25 -22.49
CA ASN A 47 -19.82 -17.46 -23.05
C ASN A 47 -20.17 -16.21 -22.21
N ILE A 48 -19.20 -15.68 -21.46
CA ILE A 48 -19.40 -14.42 -20.73
C ILE A 48 -19.50 -13.27 -21.74
N ASP A 49 -20.58 -12.49 -21.65
CA ASP A 49 -20.74 -11.27 -22.44
C ASP A 49 -19.65 -10.24 -22.08
N LYS A 50 -18.65 -10.10 -22.95
CA LYS A 50 -17.51 -9.21 -22.74
C LYS A 50 -17.76 -7.76 -23.14
N SER A 51 -18.93 -7.44 -23.68
CA SER A 51 -19.25 -6.07 -24.13
C SER A 51 -19.19 -5.02 -23.02
N LYS A 52 -19.29 -5.47 -21.75
CA LYS A 52 -19.26 -4.63 -20.55
C LYS A 52 -17.86 -4.41 -19.98
N PHE A 53 -16.86 -5.19 -20.40
CA PHE A 53 -15.50 -5.06 -19.87
C PHE A 53 -14.66 -4.09 -20.70
N LYS A 54 -13.89 -3.24 -20.02
CA LYS A 54 -12.85 -2.43 -20.67
C LYS A 54 -11.66 -3.33 -21.02
N LYS A 55 -10.97 -3.05 -22.13
CA LYS A 55 -9.65 -3.64 -22.37
C LYS A 55 -8.61 -2.99 -21.45
N ALA A 56 -7.61 -3.77 -21.04
CA ALA A 56 -6.44 -3.21 -20.37
C ALA A 56 -5.81 -2.13 -21.27
N PRO A 57 -5.50 -0.94 -20.73
CA PRO A 57 -4.85 0.10 -21.51
C PRO A 57 -3.44 -0.34 -21.90
N LYS A 58 -2.89 0.27 -22.95
CA LYS A 58 -1.48 0.07 -23.31
C LYS A 58 -0.58 0.64 -22.21
N LEU A 59 0.52 -0.05 -21.93
CA LEU A 59 1.62 0.50 -21.15
C LEU A 59 2.28 1.62 -21.98
N VAL A 60 2.33 2.84 -21.43
CA VAL A 60 2.75 4.05 -22.15
C VAL A 60 3.71 4.86 -21.30
N GLY A 61 4.70 5.49 -21.94
CA GLY A 61 5.65 6.34 -21.24
C GLY A 61 6.60 5.60 -20.31
N ILE A 62 6.87 4.32 -20.57
CA ILE A 62 7.78 3.52 -19.76
C ILE A 62 9.20 4.04 -19.91
N ALA A 63 9.82 4.41 -18.79
CA ALA A 63 11.18 4.94 -18.74
C ALA A 63 12.24 3.84 -18.84
N ASN A 64 12.01 2.71 -18.16
CA ASN A 64 12.92 1.55 -18.13
C ASN A 64 12.14 0.23 -18.01
N TYR A 65 12.78 -0.84 -18.45
CA TYR A 65 12.29 -2.21 -18.35
C TYR A 65 13.30 -3.05 -17.56
N LEU A 66 12.81 -3.79 -16.57
CA LEU A 66 13.59 -4.74 -15.77
C LEU A 66 13.01 -6.15 -15.98
N ASN A 67 13.88 -7.16 -16.02
CA ASN A 67 13.54 -8.57 -16.33
C ASN A 67 12.89 -8.80 -17.72
N THR A 68 12.83 -7.77 -18.56
CA THR A 68 12.23 -7.84 -19.90
C THR A 68 12.77 -6.76 -20.82
N THR A 69 12.30 -6.77 -22.07
CA THR A 69 12.47 -5.72 -23.07
C THR A 69 11.10 -5.29 -23.62
N PRO A 70 10.95 -4.12 -24.25
CA PRO A 70 9.68 -3.71 -24.83
C PRO A 70 9.11 -4.75 -25.80
N GLU A 71 9.95 -5.32 -26.66
CA GLU A 71 9.56 -6.32 -27.66
C GLU A 71 9.14 -7.63 -26.99
N LYS A 72 9.94 -8.11 -26.03
CA LYS A 72 9.63 -9.35 -25.28
C LYS A 72 8.31 -9.22 -24.53
N LEU A 73 8.11 -8.14 -23.79
CA LEU A 73 6.87 -7.90 -23.04
C LEU A 73 5.65 -7.81 -23.96
N SER A 74 5.78 -7.13 -25.10
CA SER A 74 4.69 -7.00 -26.08
C SER A 74 4.27 -8.34 -26.68
N GLU A 75 5.19 -9.28 -26.84
CA GLU A 75 4.87 -10.64 -27.30
C GLU A 75 4.31 -11.51 -26.17
N GLU A 76 4.90 -11.44 -24.97
CA GLU A 76 4.48 -12.24 -23.81
C GLU A 76 3.05 -11.94 -23.36
N ILE A 77 2.57 -10.69 -23.48
CA ILE A 77 1.20 -10.32 -23.10
C ILE A 77 0.14 -11.05 -23.96
N LYS A 78 0.46 -11.41 -25.22
CA LYS A 78 -0.54 -11.94 -26.16
C LYS A 78 -1.07 -13.29 -25.69
N GLY A 79 -2.38 -13.41 -25.52
CA GLY A 79 -3.02 -14.67 -25.19
C GLY A 79 -2.73 -15.18 -23.77
N LYS A 80 -2.16 -14.36 -22.88
CA LYS A 80 -1.92 -14.67 -21.47
C LYS A 80 -2.96 -14.00 -20.58
N VAL A 81 -3.26 -14.60 -19.43
CA VAL A 81 -3.93 -13.89 -18.34
C VAL A 81 -2.89 -12.96 -17.73
N VAL A 82 -3.17 -11.66 -17.64
CA VAL A 82 -2.18 -10.67 -17.19
C VAL A 82 -2.62 -10.04 -15.88
N LEU A 83 -1.79 -10.15 -14.85
CA LEU A 83 -1.93 -9.39 -13.61
C LEU A 83 -1.02 -8.17 -13.69
N TYR A 84 -1.62 -6.98 -13.70
CA TYR A 84 -0.92 -5.71 -13.58
C TYR A 84 -0.88 -5.31 -12.11
N ASP A 85 0.31 -5.30 -11.52
CA ASP A 85 0.55 -4.89 -10.13
C ASP A 85 1.12 -3.48 -10.12
N ILE A 86 0.33 -2.49 -9.71
CA ILE A 86 0.80 -1.11 -9.57
C ILE A 86 1.38 -0.94 -8.17
N TRP A 87 2.69 -0.71 -8.10
CA TRP A 87 3.46 -0.72 -6.86
C TRP A 87 4.56 0.35 -6.85
N THR A 88 5.13 0.61 -5.68
CA THR A 88 6.39 1.33 -5.49
C THR A 88 7.16 0.70 -4.33
N TYR A 89 8.49 0.72 -4.36
CA TYR A 89 9.28 -0.11 -3.43
C TYR A 89 9.37 0.45 -2.02
N SER A 90 9.15 1.76 -1.81
CA SER A 90 9.13 2.33 -0.45
C SER A 90 7.75 2.28 0.22
N CYS A 91 6.72 1.78 -0.47
CA CYS A 91 5.38 1.63 0.09
C CYS A 91 5.25 0.32 0.89
N ILE A 92 5.04 0.41 2.21
CA ILE A 92 4.93 -0.77 3.08
C ILE A 92 3.79 -1.71 2.65
N ASN A 93 2.66 -1.17 2.20
CA ASN A 93 1.51 -1.97 1.75
C ASN A 93 1.84 -2.76 0.47
N CYS A 94 2.65 -2.18 -0.43
CA CYS A 94 3.19 -2.88 -1.58
C CYS A 94 4.14 -4.00 -1.13
N VAL A 95 5.09 -3.68 -0.26
CA VAL A 95 6.09 -4.65 0.25
C VAL A 95 5.41 -5.85 0.92
N ARG A 96 4.33 -5.65 1.68
CA ARG A 96 3.54 -6.76 2.26
C ARG A 96 2.76 -7.59 1.24
N THR A 97 2.47 -7.02 0.07
CA THR A 97 1.75 -7.69 -1.02
C THR A 97 2.69 -8.53 -1.90
N LEU A 98 3.94 -8.12 -2.07
CA LEU A 98 4.91 -8.79 -2.96
C LEU A 98 5.10 -10.30 -2.72
N PRO A 99 5.09 -10.84 -1.47
CA PRO A 99 5.17 -12.28 -1.25
C PRO A 99 4.06 -13.09 -1.94
N TYR A 100 2.85 -12.53 -2.04
CA TYR A 100 1.74 -13.17 -2.75
C TYR A 100 1.93 -13.10 -4.26
N ILE A 101 2.37 -11.95 -4.77
CA ILE A 101 2.60 -11.73 -6.20
C ILE A 101 3.70 -12.66 -6.73
N THR A 102 4.82 -12.76 -6.01
CA THR A 102 5.93 -13.68 -6.33
C THR A 102 5.47 -15.14 -6.26
N ALA A 103 4.75 -15.55 -5.20
CA ALA A 103 4.21 -16.90 -5.10
C ALA A 103 3.24 -17.26 -6.24
N TRP A 104 2.40 -16.31 -6.69
CA TRP A 104 1.53 -16.52 -7.85
C TRP A 104 2.32 -16.60 -9.16
N ASN A 105 3.38 -15.80 -9.33
CA ASN A 105 4.27 -15.90 -10.48
C ASN A 105 4.86 -17.31 -10.59
N ASP A 106 5.45 -17.81 -9.50
CA ASP A 106 6.10 -19.12 -9.47
C ASP A 106 5.10 -20.25 -9.77
N LYS A 107 3.89 -20.13 -9.25
CA LYS A 107 2.87 -21.17 -9.34
C LYS A 107 2.13 -21.21 -10.67
N TYR A 108 1.92 -20.06 -11.31
CA TYR A 108 0.99 -19.93 -12.43
C TYR A 108 1.61 -19.45 -13.74
N SER A 109 2.87 -19.02 -13.76
CA SER A 109 3.55 -18.53 -14.98
C SER A 109 3.50 -19.53 -16.14
N ASP A 110 3.84 -20.80 -15.87
CA ASP A 110 3.80 -21.91 -16.82
C ASP A 110 2.38 -22.25 -17.31
N GLN A 111 1.36 -21.91 -16.51
CA GLN A 111 -0.05 -22.16 -16.84
C GLN A 111 -0.66 -21.06 -17.72
N GLY A 112 0.05 -19.96 -17.90
CA GLY A 112 -0.39 -18.83 -18.73
C GLY A 112 -0.70 -17.55 -17.98
N LEU A 113 -0.30 -17.44 -16.71
CA LEU A 113 -0.27 -16.15 -16.02
C LEU A 113 0.98 -15.38 -16.46
N LEU A 114 0.82 -14.08 -16.64
CA LEU A 114 1.91 -13.13 -16.75
C LEU A 114 1.69 -12.04 -15.71
N ILE A 115 2.66 -11.82 -14.84
CA ILE A 115 2.64 -10.67 -13.94
C ILE A 115 3.45 -9.55 -14.58
N VAL A 116 2.94 -8.32 -14.54
CA VAL A 116 3.66 -7.12 -14.93
C VAL A 116 3.64 -6.15 -13.76
N GLY A 117 4.79 -5.97 -13.11
CA GLY A 117 4.97 -4.98 -12.07
C GLY A 117 5.09 -3.59 -12.70
N ILE A 118 4.09 -2.74 -12.52
CA ILE A 118 4.11 -1.35 -12.96
C ILE A 118 4.62 -0.50 -11.79
N HIS A 119 5.94 -0.32 -11.74
CA HIS A 119 6.59 0.53 -10.76
C HIS A 119 6.25 2.00 -11.04
N SER A 120 5.36 2.57 -10.25
CA SER A 120 4.90 3.96 -10.36
C SER A 120 5.37 4.72 -9.12
N PRO A 121 6.33 5.65 -9.23
CA PRO A 121 6.98 6.25 -8.07
C PRO A 121 6.05 7.20 -7.30
N GLU A 122 6.10 7.13 -5.98
CA GLU A 122 5.54 8.11 -5.04
C GLU A 122 6.50 9.29 -4.80
N PHE A 123 7.81 9.00 -4.75
CA PHE A 123 8.88 9.98 -4.47
C PHE A 123 9.92 10.06 -5.61
N GLU A 124 10.66 11.17 -5.69
CA GLU A 124 11.63 11.38 -6.79
C GLU A 124 12.76 10.35 -6.81
N PHE A 125 13.26 9.92 -5.64
CA PHE A 125 14.33 8.93 -5.54
C PHE A 125 13.92 7.54 -6.07
N GLU A 126 12.62 7.27 -6.18
CA GLU A 126 12.08 6.02 -6.73
C GLU A 126 12.11 5.99 -8.27
N LYS A 127 12.42 7.11 -8.94
CA LYS A 127 12.61 7.16 -10.39
C LYS A 127 13.96 6.60 -10.84
N ASN A 128 14.91 6.43 -9.92
CA ASN A 128 16.24 5.92 -10.22
C ASN A 128 16.19 4.40 -10.51
N PRO A 129 16.56 3.95 -11.73
CA PRO A 129 16.51 2.53 -12.10
C PRO A 129 17.40 1.63 -11.25
N ASP A 130 18.49 2.14 -10.69
CA ASP A 130 19.38 1.34 -9.85
C ASP A 130 18.71 1.02 -8.50
N ASN A 131 18.00 1.98 -7.90
CA ASN A 131 17.21 1.76 -6.69
C ASN A 131 16.10 0.74 -6.92
N VAL A 132 15.37 0.86 -8.03
CA VAL A 132 14.30 -0.10 -8.38
C VAL A 132 14.88 -1.49 -8.63
N ARG A 133 16.05 -1.60 -9.28
CA ARG A 133 16.72 -2.88 -9.50
C ARG A 133 17.11 -3.56 -8.18
N MET A 134 17.70 -2.81 -7.24
CA MET A 134 18.02 -3.33 -5.91
C MET A 134 16.76 -3.83 -5.18
N ALA A 135 15.64 -3.11 -5.27
CA ALA A 135 14.37 -3.55 -4.70
C ALA A 135 13.83 -4.81 -5.38
N VAL A 136 13.87 -4.88 -6.72
CA VAL A 136 13.47 -6.06 -7.50
C VAL A 136 14.25 -7.30 -7.05
N GLU A 137 15.56 -7.17 -6.88
CA GLU A 137 16.42 -8.25 -6.36
C GLU A 137 16.09 -8.58 -4.90
N LYS A 138 15.98 -7.57 -4.03
CA LYS A 138 15.68 -7.71 -2.59
C LYS A 138 14.38 -8.46 -2.31
N TYR A 139 13.37 -8.25 -3.15
CA TYR A 139 12.04 -8.86 -2.98
C TYR A 139 11.80 -10.08 -3.86
N GLY A 140 12.81 -10.60 -4.56
CA GLY A 140 12.69 -11.83 -5.37
C GLY A 140 11.72 -11.67 -6.55
N ILE A 141 11.69 -10.50 -7.17
CA ILE A 141 10.80 -10.22 -8.29
C ILE A 141 11.47 -10.67 -9.59
N ASP A 142 11.04 -11.83 -10.11
CA ASP A 142 11.55 -12.38 -11.37
C ASP A 142 10.67 -12.06 -12.58
N TYR A 143 9.43 -11.61 -12.36
CA TYR A 143 8.51 -11.20 -13.42
C TYR A 143 8.91 -9.83 -14.05
N PRO A 144 8.42 -9.52 -15.26
CA PRO A 144 8.62 -8.23 -15.89
C PRO A 144 8.22 -7.03 -15.02
N VAL A 145 9.11 -6.05 -14.90
CA VAL A 145 8.83 -4.77 -14.25
C VAL A 145 9.04 -3.61 -15.23
N VAL A 146 8.08 -2.69 -15.27
CA VAL A 146 8.14 -1.47 -16.08
C VAL A 146 8.15 -0.26 -15.15
N MET A 147 9.02 0.70 -15.43
CA MET A 147 9.11 1.94 -14.65
C MET A 147 8.27 3.05 -15.29
N ASP A 148 7.15 3.42 -14.66
CA ASP A 148 6.22 4.47 -15.09
C ASP A 148 6.55 5.82 -14.43
N ASN A 149 7.78 6.31 -14.63
CA ASN A 149 8.30 7.49 -13.92
C ASN A 149 7.48 8.78 -14.11
N ASP A 150 6.74 8.90 -15.23
CA ASP A 150 5.88 10.05 -15.55
C ASP A 150 4.40 9.83 -15.16
N MET A 151 4.09 8.70 -14.51
CA MET A 151 2.73 8.30 -14.11
C MET A 151 1.77 8.24 -15.30
N LYS A 152 2.26 7.89 -16.51
CA LYS A 152 1.46 7.87 -17.75
C LYS A 152 0.64 6.60 -17.82
N THR A 153 1.23 5.45 -17.48
CA THR A 153 0.52 4.17 -17.39
C THR A 153 -0.46 4.18 -16.22
N TRP A 154 -0.06 4.70 -15.06
CA TRP A 154 -0.91 4.97 -13.90
C TRP A 154 -2.19 5.71 -14.29
N LYS A 155 -2.06 6.81 -15.04
CA LYS A 155 -3.20 7.59 -15.53
C LYS A 155 -4.04 6.82 -16.54
N ALA A 156 -3.41 6.04 -17.43
CA ALA A 156 -4.13 5.23 -18.41
C ALA A 156 -5.00 4.16 -17.76
N PHE A 157 -4.58 3.60 -16.62
CA PHE A 157 -5.38 2.70 -15.78
C PHE A 157 -6.42 3.42 -14.89
N GLU A 158 -6.50 4.75 -14.96
CA GLU A 158 -7.33 5.57 -14.08
C GLU A 158 -7.02 5.30 -12.59
N ASN A 159 -5.75 5.01 -12.27
CA ASN A 159 -5.34 4.60 -10.93
C ASN A 159 -5.21 5.77 -9.94
N ARG A 160 -5.34 5.47 -8.64
CA ARG A 160 -5.23 6.42 -7.52
C ARG A 160 -4.57 5.83 -6.26
N TYR A 161 -4.15 4.57 -6.26
CA TYR A 161 -3.73 3.87 -5.04
C TYR A 161 -2.54 2.94 -5.26
N TRP A 162 -1.75 2.77 -4.21
CA TRP A 162 -0.72 1.75 -4.06
C TRP A 162 -1.05 0.82 -2.86
N PRO A 163 -0.87 -0.51 -2.98
CA PRO A 163 -0.84 -1.24 -4.24
C PRO A 163 -2.22 -1.26 -4.92
N ARG A 164 -2.28 -1.57 -6.20
CA ARG A 164 -3.53 -1.92 -6.87
C ARG A 164 -3.29 -2.99 -7.93
N LYS A 165 -4.19 -3.96 -7.98
CA LYS A 165 -4.08 -5.13 -8.85
C LYS A 165 -5.20 -5.09 -9.87
N TYR A 166 -4.86 -5.23 -11.14
CA TYR A 166 -5.83 -5.43 -12.22
C TYR A 166 -5.54 -6.76 -12.91
N ILE A 167 -6.57 -7.56 -13.21
CA ILE A 167 -6.36 -8.80 -13.96
C ILE A 167 -7.12 -8.73 -15.27
N ALA A 168 -6.39 -8.89 -16.37
CA ALA A 168 -6.93 -9.06 -17.71
C ALA A 168 -7.00 -10.54 -18.09
N ASP A 169 -8.07 -10.94 -18.77
CA ASP A 169 -8.13 -12.27 -19.39
C ASP A 169 -7.22 -12.38 -20.63
N HIS A 170 -7.16 -13.58 -21.21
CA HIS A 170 -6.33 -13.89 -22.38
C HIS A 170 -6.69 -13.13 -23.66
N GLU A 171 -7.82 -12.42 -23.70
CA GLU A 171 -8.22 -11.52 -24.80
C GLU A 171 -7.95 -10.04 -24.48
N GLY A 172 -7.44 -9.76 -23.28
CA GLY A 172 -7.05 -8.44 -22.79
C GLY A 172 -8.18 -7.65 -22.14
N PHE A 173 -9.31 -8.27 -21.80
CA PHE A 173 -10.39 -7.58 -21.07
C PHE A 173 -10.10 -7.59 -19.58
N LEU A 174 -10.24 -6.45 -18.91
CA LEU A 174 -10.13 -6.35 -17.45
C LEU A 174 -11.31 -7.04 -16.79
N ARG A 175 -11.01 -8.06 -15.98
CA ARG A 175 -11.98 -8.92 -15.29
C ARG A 175 -11.94 -8.78 -13.78
N TYR A 176 -10.92 -8.09 -13.25
CA TYR A 176 -10.74 -7.86 -11.83
C TYR A 176 -10.01 -6.55 -11.57
N ASP A 177 -10.34 -5.93 -10.44
CA ASP A 177 -9.75 -4.72 -9.91
C ASP A 177 -9.79 -4.78 -8.39
N HIS A 178 -8.64 -4.68 -7.75
CA HIS A 178 -8.52 -4.68 -6.30
C HIS A 178 -7.60 -3.56 -5.84
N ILE A 179 -8.17 -2.67 -5.03
CA ILE A 179 -7.48 -1.54 -4.41
C ILE A 179 -6.89 -1.95 -3.07
N GLY A 180 -5.61 -1.68 -2.87
CA GLY A 180 -4.94 -1.81 -1.58
C GLY A 180 -4.34 -3.19 -1.31
N GLU A 181 -3.83 -3.32 -0.09
CA GLU A 181 -3.30 -4.54 0.51
C GLU A 181 -4.47 -5.48 0.89
N GLY A 182 -4.26 -6.80 0.78
CA GLY A 182 -5.25 -7.82 1.10
C GLY A 182 -5.95 -8.43 -0.12
N GLY A 183 -7.07 -9.13 0.17
CA GLY A 183 -7.89 -9.81 -0.85
C GLY A 183 -7.17 -10.91 -1.61
N TYR A 184 -6.13 -11.52 -1.03
CA TYR A 184 -5.23 -12.42 -1.74
C TYR A 184 -5.94 -13.71 -2.19
N GLN A 185 -6.71 -14.33 -1.30
CA GLN A 185 -7.47 -15.54 -1.66
C GLN A 185 -8.51 -15.29 -2.75
N GLU A 186 -9.16 -14.13 -2.73
CA GLU A 186 -10.12 -13.73 -3.77
C GLU A 186 -9.39 -13.50 -5.10
N THR A 187 -8.31 -12.72 -5.07
CA THR A 187 -7.47 -12.44 -6.25
C THR A 187 -6.98 -13.73 -6.90
N GLU A 188 -6.47 -14.69 -6.11
CA GLU A 188 -5.98 -15.97 -6.61
C GLU A 188 -7.09 -16.84 -7.21
N LYS A 189 -8.30 -16.84 -6.64
CA LYS A 189 -9.45 -17.53 -7.24
C LYS A 189 -9.78 -16.97 -8.63
N ILE A 190 -9.68 -15.65 -8.81
CA ILE A 190 -9.86 -15.04 -10.12
C ILE A 190 -8.74 -15.42 -11.09
N ILE A 191 -7.48 -15.47 -10.63
CA ILE A 191 -6.36 -15.98 -11.44
C ILE A 191 -6.68 -17.40 -11.94
N GLN A 192 -7.03 -18.32 -11.03
CA GLN A 192 -7.36 -19.71 -11.38
C GLN A 192 -8.54 -19.80 -12.34
N GLN A 193 -9.59 -19.00 -12.13
CA GLN A 193 -10.74 -18.93 -13.03
C GLN A 193 -10.34 -18.51 -14.44
N LEU A 194 -9.58 -17.43 -14.58
CA LEU A 194 -9.21 -16.91 -15.90
C LEU A 194 -8.20 -17.81 -16.62
N LEU A 195 -7.35 -18.52 -15.88
CA LEU A 195 -6.47 -19.55 -16.45
C LEU A 195 -7.27 -20.74 -16.97
N LYS A 196 -8.33 -21.16 -16.26
CA LYS A 196 -9.26 -22.19 -16.73
C LYS A 196 -10.02 -21.75 -17.99
N GLU A 197 -10.54 -20.52 -18.00
CA GLU A 197 -11.17 -19.92 -19.19
C GLU A 197 -10.21 -19.91 -20.39
N ARG A 198 -8.96 -19.48 -20.17
CA ARG A 198 -7.89 -19.48 -21.20
C ARG A 198 -7.62 -20.89 -21.70
N ALA A 199 -7.43 -21.86 -20.82
CA ALA A 199 -7.08 -23.22 -21.19
C ALA A 199 -8.19 -23.88 -22.02
N ALA A 200 -9.46 -23.68 -21.64
CA ALA A 200 -10.61 -24.12 -22.42
C ALA A 200 -10.60 -23.49 -23.84
N ALA A 201 -10.31 -22.19 -23.95
CA ALA A 201 -10.25 -21.49 -25.23
C ALA A 201 -9.15 -22.03 -26.19
N ILE A 202 -8.06 -22.57 -25.64
CA ILE A 202 -6.96 -23.16 -26.43
C ILE A 202 -6.97 -24.70 -26.45
N GLY A 203 -8.03 -25.33 -25.95
CA GLY A 203 -8.21 -26.78 -25.98
C GLY A 203 -7.29 -27.58 -25.04
N ILE A 204 -6.77 -26.95 -23.98
CA ILE A 204 -5.94 -27.60 -22.95
C ILE A 204 -6.83 -28.00 -21.77
N THR A 205 -6.71 -29.26 -21.33
CA THR A 205 -7.32 -29.73 -20.08
C THR A 205 -6.39 -29.35 -18.91
N VAL A 206 -6.89 -28.52 -17.99
CA VAL A 206 -6.18 -28.18 -16.75
C VAL A 206 -6.75 -29.02 -15.63
N ASP A 207 -5.87 -29.70 -14.88
CA ASP A 207 -6.29 -30.46 -13.70
C ASP A 207 -6.68 -29.47 -12.60
N SER A 208 -7.98 -29.44 -12.30
CA SER A 208 -8.62 -28.30 -11.65
C SER A 208 -8.81 -28.52 -10.16
N THR A 209 -7.73 -28.45 -9.38
CA THR A 209 -7.76 -28.09 -7.95
C THR A 209 -6.34 -27.80 -7.46
N SER A 210 -5.82 -26.61 -7.75
CA SER A 210 -4.65 -26.11 -7.02
C SER A 210 -5.13 -25.46 -5.72
N SER A 211 -4.64 -25.92 -4.57
CA SER A 211 -4.85 -25.23 -3.28
C SER A 211 -4.39 -23.79 -3.40
N LEU A 212 -5.01 -22.83 -2.70
CA LEU A 212 -4.55 -21.45 -2.71
C LEU A 212 -3.18 -21.32 -2.02
N VAL A 213 -2.45 -20.23 -2.32
CA VAL A 213 -1.26 -19.85 -1.57
C VAL A 213 -1.67 -19.55 -0.12
N ASP A 214 -0.95 -20.15 0.82
CA ASP A 214 -1.18 -20.02 2.26
C ASP A 214 0.00 -19.27 2.88
N ILE A 215 -0.16 -17.94 2.98
CA ILE A 215 0.79 -17.03 3.63
C ILE A 215 0.00 -16.35 4.75
N GLU A 216 0.64 -16.15 5.91
CA GLU A 216 0.04 -15.43 7.01
C GLU A 216 -0.15 -13.94 6.64
N GLU A 217 -1.41 -13.51 6.54
CA GLU A 217 -1.76 -12.12 6.24
C GLU A 217 -1.45 -11.20 7.43
N PHE A 218 -0.85 -10.04 7.14
CA PHE A 218 -0.59 -9.03 8.16
C PHE A 218 -1.90 -8.51 8.76
N GLN A 219 -2.04 -8.65 10.08
CA GLN A 219 -3.23 -8.23 10.81
C GLN A 219 -3.19 -6.75 11.15
N HIS A 220 -3.87 -5.92 10.37
CA HIS A 220 -3.94 -4.47 10.59
C HIS A 220 -4.61 -4.11 11.91
N SER A 221 -4.06 -3.09 12.57
CA SER A 221 -4.70 -2.49 13.74
C SER A 221 -5.93 -1.67 13.32
N MET A 222 -7.08 -1.85 14.00
CA MET A 222 -8.35 -1.17 13.66
C MET A 222 -8.24 0.36 13.79
N PHE A 223 -7.57 0.81 14.85
CA PHE A 223 -7.22 2.22 15.03
C PHE A 223 -5.71 2.31 14.89
N ARG A 224 -5.26 3.21 14.00
CA ARG A 224 -3.85 3.51 13.80
C ARG A 224 -3.67 4.93 13.29
N THR A 225 -2.45 5.41 13.41
CA THR A 225 -2.01 6.67 12.83
C THR A 225 -2.07 6.58 11.31
N PRO A 226 -2.64 7.57 10.62
CA PRO A 226 -2.57 7.63 9.16
C PRO A 226 -1.12 7.86 8.73
N GLU A 227 -0.85 7.63 7.46
CA GLU A 227 0.45 7.99 6.88
C GLU A 227 0.73 9.49 7.02
N LEU A 228 1.93 9.84 7.50
CA LEU A 228 2.35 11.21 7.81
C LEU A 228 3.47 11.65 6.88
N TYR A 229 3.16 12.54 5.93
CA TYR A 229 4.11 13.05 4.94
C TYR A 229 4.91 14.28 5.42
N PHE A 230 6.19 14.30 5.07
CA PHE A 230 7.11 15.41 5.32
C PHE A 230 7.20 16.37 4.12
N GLY A 231 6.68 16.00 2.95
CA GLY A 231 6.55 16.91 1.81
C GLY A 231 5.33 17.81 1.88
N TYR A 232 5.50 19.12 1.70
CA TYR A 232 4.38 20.08 1.78
C TYR A 232 3.28 19.84 0.74
N LYS A 233 3.61 19.19 -0.39
CA LYS A 233 2.65 18.88 -1.46
C LYS A 233 1.69 17.77 -1.06
N PHE A 234 2.20 16.72 -0.41
CA PHE A 234 1.40 15.59 0.07
C PHE A 234 0.71 15.89 1.40
N ALA A 235 1.31 16.74 2.23
CA ALA A 235 0.78 17.16 3.51
C ALA A 235 -0.38 18.16 3.43
N GLN A 236 -0.63 18.73 2.25
CA GLN A 236 -1.67 19.74 2.06
C GLN A 236 -3.03 19.19 2.53
N ASN A 237 -3.67 19.91 3.45
CA ASN A 237 -4.94 19.55 4.08
C ASN A 237 -4.94 18.33 5.02
N ARG A 238 -3.77 17.80 5.41
CA ARG A 238 -3.67 16.65 6.34
C ARG A 238 -3.43 17.01 7.81
N ASN A 239 -3.11 18.27 8.13
CA ASN A 239 -2.88 18.77 9.50
C ASN A 239 -1.97 17.87 10.37
N GLN A 240 -0.87 17.40 9.78
CA GLN A 240 0.02 16.37 10.34
C GLN A 240 1.34 16.89 10.90
N LEU A 241 1.76 18.10 10.52
CA LEU A 241 2.87 18.81 11.14
C LEU A 241 2.33 19.59 12.34
N GLY A 242 2.81 19.26 13.53
CA GLY A 242 2.34 19.85 14.77
C GLY A 242 3.06 21.12 15.21
N SER A 243 4.22 21.43 14.62
CA SER A 243 5.00 22.63 14.95
C SER A 243 4.29 23.91 14.52
N ASP A 244 4.29 24.93 15.39
CA ASP A 244 3.58 26.21 15.18
C ASP A 244 4.07 26.96 13.93
N GLU A 245 5.33 26.77 13.54
CA GLU A 245 5.93 27.36 12.35
C GLU A 245 5.31 26.83 11.04
N GLY A 246 4.71 25.64 11.09
CA GLY A 246 4.09 24.97 9.95
C GLY A 246 5.05 24.68 8.80
N PHE A 247 4.49 24.32 7.65
CA PHE A 247 5.27 24.16 6.42
C PHE A 247 5.61 25.52 5.82
N GLN A 248 6.87 25.72 5.44
CA GLN A 248 7.34 26.90 4.72
C GLN A 248 7.97 26.48 3.39
N PRO A 249 7.18 26.36 2.30
CA PRO A 249 7.63 25.78 1.04
C PRO A 249 8.97 26.32 0.52
N GLY A 250 9.93 25.43 0.31
CA GLY A 250 11.25 25.73 -0.24
C GLY A 250 12.21 26.45 0.71
N ARG A 251 11.81 26.70 1.96
CA ARG A 251 12.60 27.44 2.95
C ARG A 251 13.24 26.50 3.98
N ILE A 252 14.31 26.99 4.59
CA ILE A 252 14.85 26.45 5.84
C ILE A 252 14.06 27.07 6.98
N VAL A 253 13.62 26.23 7.92
CA VAL A 253 12.84 26.61 9.09
C VAL A 253 13.53 26.05 10.32
N SER A 254 13.72 26.89 11.33
CA SER A 254 14.16 26.45 12.65
C SER A 254 12.93 26.07 13.47
N TYR A 255 12.70 24.78 13.65
CA TYR A 255 11.60 24.27 14.46
C TYR A 255 12.05 24.08 15.91
N SER A 256 11.24 24.57 16.84
CA SER A 256 11.54 24.54 18.27
C SER A 256 10.90 23.34 18.98
N GLU A 257 11.38 23.05 20.19
CA GLU A 257 10.77 22.05 21.07
C GLU A 257 9.28 22.36 21.30
N PRO A 258 8.37 21.40 21.07
CA PRO A 258 6.94 21.64 21.24
C PRO A 258 6.54 21.73 22.72
N ASN A 259 5.60 22.64 23.03
CA ASN A 259 5.01 22.70 24.38
C ASN A 259 4.05 21.53 24.65
N ASN A 260 3.38 21.03 23.60
CA ASN A 260 2.44 19.90 23.64
C ASN A 260 2.62 19.05 22.39
N ILE A 261 2.41 17.73 22.52
CA ILE A 261 2.51 16.78 21.43
C ILE A 261 1.15 16.12 21.22
N ASP A 262 0.50 16.43 20.11
CA ASP A 262 -0.79 15.87 19.72
C ASP A 262 -0.63 14.48 19.08
N LEU A 263 -1.60 13.60 19.30
CA LEU A 263 -1.67 12.31 18.63
C LEU A 263 -1.79 12.50 17.10
N HIS A 264 -1.06 11.69 16.34
CA HIS A 264 -1.02 11.70 14.87
C HIS A 264 -0.34 12.91 14.24
N LYS A 265 0.48 13.64 15.00
CA LYS A 265 1.30 14.72 14.48
C LYS A 265 2.78 14.52 14.78
N PHE A 266 3.60 14.92 13.82
CA PHE A 266 5.05 14.93 13.98
C PHE A 266 5.56 16.35 14.21
N TYR A 267 6.70 16.44 14.89
CA TYR A 267 7.34 17.68 15.34
C TYR A 267 8.84 17.58 15.06
N PRO A 268 9.34 18.09 13.92
CA PRO A 268 10.78 18.23 13.72
C PRO A 268 11.33 19.29 14.69
N ILE A 269 12.57 19.13 15.12
CA ILE A 269 13.31 20.05 15.98
C ILE A 269 14.69 20.28 15.35
N GLY A 270 15.11 21.54 15.27
CA GLY A 270 16.32 21.97 14.58
C GLY A 270 16.04 22.67 13.24
N ASP A 271 17.06 22.80 12.39
CA ASP A 271 16.97 23.50 11.12
C ASP A 271 16.64 22.52 9.98
N TRP A 272 15.42 22.62 9.44
CA TRP A 272 14.92 21.71 8.40
C TRP A 272 14.51 22.47 7.15
N LYS A 273 14.94 21.99 5.99
CA LYS A 273 14.50 22.48 4.69
C LYS A 273 13.26 21.74 4.24
N ASN A 274 12.23 22.48 3.84
CA ASN A 274 10.94 21.94 3.40
C ASN A 274 10.91 21.78 1.87
N TYR A 275 10.92 20.55 1.36
CA TYR A 275 10.78 20.22 -0.06
C TYR A 275 9.35 19.80 -0.42
N GLU A 276 9.08 19.67 -1.73
CA GLU A 276 7.76 19.26 -2.23
C GLU A 276 7.31 17.92 -1.64
N ASP A 277 8.21 16.95 -1.55
CA ASP A 277 7.94 15.56 -1.20
C ASP A 277 8.59 15.10 0.13
N SER A 278 9.40 15.96 0.76
CA SER A 278 10.24 15.61 1.91
C SER A 278 10.64 16.80 2.78
N MET A 279 11.29 16.51 3.92
CA MET A 279 12.11 17.47 4.67
C MET A 279 13.56 16.99 4.76
N GLU A 280 14.51 17.91 4.74
CA GLU A 280 15.95 17.63 4.88
C GLU A 280 16.52 18.37 6.09
N LEU A 281 17.27 17.65 6.92
CA LEU A 281 17.99 18.21 8.07
C LEU A 281 19.22 18.99 7.59
N VAL A 282 19.27 20.28 7.91
CA VAL A 282 20.35 21.19 7.48
C VAL A 282 21.52 21.20 8.47
N SER A 283 21.24 21.00 9.75
CA SER A 283 22.22 20.91 10.83
C SER A 283 22.86 19.51 10.91
N ASP A 284 23.97 19.38 11.66
CA ASP A 284 24.64 18.08 11.85
C ASP A 284 23.80 17.11 12.69
N THR A 285 22.95 17.66 13.56
CA THR A 285 22.01 16.94 14.40
C THR A 285 20.64 17.61 14.40
N GLY A 286 19.60 16.82 14.60
CA GLY A 286 18.23 17.28 14.81
C GLY A 286 17.42 16.17 15.46
N SER A 287 16.14 16.42 15.75
CA SER A 287 15.26 15.35 16.22
C SER A 287 13.87 15.48 15.65
N ILE A 288 13.10 14.39 15.75
CA ILE A 288 11.70 14.33 15.36
C ILE A 288 10.94 13.68 16.50
N LYS A 289 9.89 14.34 16.99
CA LYS A 289 8.95 13.76 17.96
C LYS A 289 7.63 13.42 17.29
N LEU A 290 7.04 12.29 17.67
CA LEU A 290 5.78 11.82 17.14
C LEU A 290 5.03 11.03 18.22
N LEU A 291 3.85 11.51 18.61
CA LEU A 291 2.90 10.71 19.36
C LEU A 291 2.03 9.93 18.36
N TYR A 292 2.22 8.61 18.31
CA TYR A 292 1.50 7.73 17.37
C TYR A 292 0.67 6.70 18.13
N ASN A 293 -0.19 6.01 17.38
CA ASN A 293 -0.87 4.77 17.74
C ASN A 293 -0.69 3.77 16.59
N ALA A 294 0.00 2.66 16.84
CA ALA A 294 0.21 1.55 15.89
C ALA A 294 0.94 0.40 16.62
N LYS A 295 1.04 -0.77 15.97
CA LYS A 295 1.96 -1.83 16.39
C LYS A 295 3.23 -1.88 15.54
N GLU A 296 3.18 -1.30 14.34
CA GLU A 296 4.33 -1.19 13.44
C GLU A 296 4.51 0.27 13.03
N VAL A 297 5.75 0.75 13.03
CA VAL A 297 6.13 2.05 12.47
C VAL A 297 7.26 1.84 11.49
N ASN A 298 7.08 2.37 10.29
CA ASN A 298 8.11 2.41 9.27
C ASN A 298 8.38 3.86 8.87
N ILE A 299 9.60 4.12 8.41
CA ILE A 299 10.07 5.43 7.97
C ILE A 299 10.62 5.30 6.56
N VAL A 300 10.31 6.27 5.70
CA VAL A 300 10.91 6.37 4.35
C VAL A 300 11.91 7.52 4.37
N THR A 301 13.17 7.21 4.10
CA THR A 301 14.29 8.14 4.23
C THR A 301 15.31 7.97 3.12
N GLU A 302 16.11 8.99 2.90
CA GLU A 302 17.35 8.91 2.12
C GLU A 302 18.48 9.71 2.78
N ASN A 303 19.68 9.58 2.19
CA ASN A 303 20.95 10.11 2.66
C ASN A 303 21.44 9.48 3.97
N ASN A 304 22.76 9.34 4.09
CA ASN A 304 23.38 8.64 5.21
C ASN A 304 23.15 9.36 6.53
N ALA A 305 22.63 8.65 7.53
CA ALA A 305 22.42 9.14 8.87
C ALA A 305 22.31 8.01 9.89
N ASP A 306 22.68 8.30 11.13
CA ASP A 306 22.42 7.45 12.29
C ASP A 306 21.20 8.01 13.04
N LEU A 307 20.20 7.16 13.26
CA LEU A 307 18.94 7.50 13.91
C LEU A 307 18.84 6.71 15.21
N GLU A 308 19.04 7.37 16.35
CA GLU A 308 18.76 6.78 17.66
C GLU A 308 17.27 6.96 17.98
N ILE A 309 16.59 5.86 18.33
CA ILE A 309 15.13 5.87 18.52
C ILE A 309 14.80 5.64 19.99
N LEU A 310 14.04 6.56 20.56
CA LEU A 310 13.53 6.48 21.92
C LEU A 310 12.00 6.32 21.88
N LEU A 311 11.49 5.46 22.75
CA LEU A 311 10.07 5.25 22.98
C LEU A 311 9.76 5.60 24.43
N ASP A 312 8.85 6.55 24.62
CA ASP A 312 8.48 7.12 25.93
C ASP A 312 9.70 7.55 26.77
N GLY A 313 10.69 8.15 26.09
CA GLY A 313 11.92 8.66 26.70
C GLY A 313 12.96 7.58 27.06
N LYS A 314 12.80 6.34 26.57
CA LYS A 314 13.73 5.23 26.82
C LYS A 314 14.20 4.60 25.50
N PRO A 315 15.40 4.00 25.43
CA PRO A 315 15.81 3.18 24.29
C PRO A 315 14.79 2.07 24.00
N LEU A 316 14.66 1.65 22.73
CA LEU A 316 13.76 0.55 22.37
C LEU A 316 14.19 -0.72 23.10
N SER A 317 13.24 -1.38 23.74
CA SER A 317 13.41 -2.76 24.18
C SER A 317 13.24 -3.70 22.98
N ILE A 318 13.72 -4.94 23.14
CA ILE A 318 13.61 -5.98 22.09
C ILE A 318 12.17 -6.24 21.65
N GLU A 319 11.18 -5.97 22.49
CA GLU A 319 9.76 -6.20 22.20
C GLU A 319 9.14 -5.15 21.26
N TYR A 320 9.82 -4.02 21.06
CA TYR A 320 9.42 -2.92 20.17
C TYR A 320 10.39 -2.72 19.01
N SER A 321 11.56 -3.36 19.04
CA SER A 321 12.63 -3.14 18.06
C SER A 321 12.19 -3.59 16.66
N GLY A 322 12.19 -2.66 15.70
CA GLY A 322 11.95 -2.98 14.31
C GLY A 322 13.11 -3.78 13.70
N LYS A 323 12.84 -4.50 12.60
CA LYS A 323 13.83 -5.39 11.97
C LYS A 323 15.07 -4.67 11.41
N ASP A 324 14.98 -3.37 11.15
CA ASP A 324 16.07 -2.56 10.60
C ASP A 324 16.84 -1.79 11.70
N ILE A 325 16.48 -1.98 12.98
CA ILE A 325 17.20 -1.46 14.13
C ILE A 325 18.34 -2.42 14.49
N THR A 326 19.53 -1.85 14.70
CA THR A 326 20.70 -2.60 15.12
C THR A 326 20.78 -2.77 16.65
N ASP A 327 21.65 -3.65 17.13
CA ASP A 327 21.76 -4.01 18.56
C ASP A 327 22.07 -2.82 19.50
N ASP A 328 22.64 -1.72 18.98
CA ASP A 328 22.88 -0.49 19.73
C ASP A 328 21.71 0.49 19.70
N ASN A 329 20.53 0.04 19.26
CA ASN A 329 19.29 0.81 19.16
C ASN A 329 19.39 2.00 18.17
N ILE A 330 20.16 1.79 17.10
CA ILE A 330 20.37 2.76 16.02
C ILE A 330 19.85 2.18 14.71
N LEU A 331 19.08 2.96 13.96
CA LEU A 331 18.90 2.75 12.53
C LEU A 331 20.03 3.45 11.77
N ARG A 332 20.75 2.70 10.93
CA ARG A 332 21.79 3.25 10.04
C ARG A 332 21.23 3.36 8.63
N VAL A 333 20.87 4.56 8.21
CA VAL A 333 20.38 4.82 6.86
C VAL A 333 21.55 4.78 5.89
N ALA A 334 21.47 3.89 4.90
CA ALA A 334 22.52 3.70 3.90
C ALA A 334 22.00 3.82 2.46
N GLU A 335 20.72 3.53 2.25
CA GLU A 335 20.04 3.59 0.97
C GLU A 335 18.74 4.39 1.07
N ALA A 336 18.28 4.94 -0.05
CA ALA A 336 16.96 5.56 -0.12
C ALA A 336 15.89 4.46 -0.08
N GLY A 337 14.99 4.49 0.90
CA GLY A 337 14.00 3.43 1.01
C GLY A 337 13.24 3.40 2.33
N LEU A 338 12.51 2.30 2.48
CA LEU A 338 11.65 2.00 3.62
C LEU A 338 12.42 1.20 4.67
N TYR A 339 12.36 1.67 5.91
CA TYR A 339 12.95 1.03 7.08
C TYR A 339 11.89 0.80 8.16
N ASN A 340 11.86 -0.39 8.74
CA ASN A 340 11.01 -0.73 9.87
C ASN A 340 11.74 -0.41 11.17
N ILE A 341 11.21 0.58 11.89
CA ILE A 341 11.83 1.11 13.11
C ILE A 341 11.16 0.63 14.39
N ILE A 342 9.87 0.29 14.32
CA ILE A 342 9.14 -0.27 15.46
C ILE A 342 8.32 -1.47 14.97
N SER A 343 8.35 -2.55 15.74
CA SER A 343 7.49 -3.72 15.58
C SER A 343 7.11 -4.29 16.93
N SER A 344 5.81 -4.49 17.18
CA SER A 344 5.29 -5.06 18.42
C SER A 344 4.08 -5.96 18.17
N ASN A 345 3.74 -6.78 19.17
CA ASN A 345 2.61 -7.72 19.07
C ASN A 345 1.23 -7.04 19.14
N ALA A 346 1.15 -5.84 19.73
CA ALA A 346 -0.12 -5.18 20.02
C ALA A 346 -0.04 -3.68 19.73
N SER A 347 -1.13 -3.14 19.18
CA SER A 347 -1.22 -1.70 18.93
C SER A 347 -1.31 -0.95 20.25
N ALA A 348 -0.48 0.09 20.38
CA ALA A 348 -0.46 0.97 21.53
C ALA A 348 -0.09 2.39 21.08
N SER A 349 -0.39 3.36 21.95
CA SER A 349 0.06 4.73 21.75
C SER A 349 1.36 4.97 22.48
N HIS A 350 2.35 5.54 21.78
CA HIS A 350 3.66 5.85 22.34
C HIS A 350 4.17 7.18 21.81
N LEU A 351 4.94 7.88 22.63
CA LEU A 351 5.75 9.01 22.20
C LEU A 351 7.08 8.49 21.66
N MET A 352 7.26 8.58 20.35
CA MET A 352 8.53 8.30 19.71
C MET A 352 9.35 9.59 19.58
N GLU A 353 10.64 9.50 19.88
CA GLU A 353 11.64 10.52 19.60
C GLU A 353 12.76 9.88 18.76
N ILE A 354 13.10 10.51 17.64
CA ILE A 354 14.19 10.09 16.77
C ILE A 354 15.27 11.16 16.84
N ASN A 355 16.42 10.84 17.41
CA ASN A 355 17.60 11.68 17.39
C ASN A 355 18.39 11.38 16.12
N VAL A 356 18.47 12.36 15.23
CA VAL A 356 19.12 12.24 13.94
C VAL A 356 20.53 12.81 14.02
N LYS A 357 21.51 12.03 13.58
CA LYS A 357 22.89 12.48 13.36
C LYS A 357 23.27 12.21 11.91
N GLY A 358 23.43 13.28 11.14
CA GLY A 358 23.70 13.18 9.71
C GLY A 358 23.14 14.39 8.98
N LYS A 359 24.00 15.36 8.71
CA LYS A 359 23.63 16.52 7.88
C LYS A 359 23.17 16.04 6.51
N GLY A 360 22.05 16.58 6.03
CA GLY A 360 21.43 16.19 4.77
C GLY A 360 20.51 14.97 4.89
N PHE A 361 20.33 14.39 6.08
CA PHE A 361 19.30 13.38 6.31
C PHE A 361 17.96 13.86 5.78
N GLN A 362 17.28 13.04 4.99
CA GLN A 362 16.05 13.41 4.35
C GLN A 362 14.97 12.37 4.64
N ILE A 363 13.80 12.85 5.01
CA ILE A 363 12.65 12.05 5.41
C ILE A 363 11.43 12.41 4.56
N PHE A 364 10.69 11.39 4.15
CA PHE A 364 9.55 11.52 3.23
C PHE A 364 8.23 11.25 3.93
N THR A 365 8.14 10.14 4.68
CA THR A 365 6.89 9.73 5.32
C THR A 365 7.13 8.79 6.51
N PHE A 366 6.19 8.79 7.45
CA PHE A 366 5.96 7.67 8.36
C PHE A 366 4.75 6.86 7.91
N THR A 367 4.89 5.53 7.89
CA THR A 367 3.79 4.60 7.64
C THR A 367 3.59 3.65 8.81
N PHE A 368 2.37 3.12 8.96
CA PHE A 368 1.95 2.40 10.16
C PHE A 368 1.20 1.11 9.82
N GLY A 369 1.34 0.10 10.69
CA GLY A 369 0.65 -1.19 10.63
C GLY A 369 -0.07 -1.58 11.92
#